data_AF-A0A537YER4-F1
#
_entry.id   AF-A0A537YER4-F1
#
_cell.length_a   1.000
_cell.length_b   1.000
_cell.length_c   1.000
_cell.angle_alpha   90.00
_cell.angle_beta   90.00
_cell.angle_gamma   90.00
#
_symmetry.space_group_name_H-M   'P 1'
#
loop_
_entity.id
_entity.type
_entity.pdbx_description
1 polymer ?
#
loop_
_entity_poly.entity_id
_entity_poly.type
_entity_poly.pdbx_seq_one_letter_code
_entity_poly.pdbx_strand_id
1 'polypeptide(L)'
;MAEAGRTQPAPRIGASAILSYVGGLITPAPRLVGFAISEGRRARIANGSTGQDSAAIPPLRLTPSLLALAALDEWTVAVMKTPGRMPTTEGFERVTKEVGAAHELYARRGWIADPTSFHPRPPLLDAPSISRSHLPGVGFEHLSFESEYEPDAQDPGHDRWLSYEANRTAHA
;
A
#
# COMPACT_ATOMS: atom_id res chain seq x y z
N MET A 1 -5.26 -28.36 -38.50
CA MET A 1 -6.47 -28.50 -37.68
C MET A 1 -6.33 -27.51 -36.54
N ALA A 2 -7.12 -26.44 -36.55
CA ALA A 2 -7.00 -25.31 -35.63
C ALA A 2 -7.75 -25.62 -34.33
N GLU A 3 -7.07 -25.54 -33.19
CA GLU A 3 -7.71 -25.59 -31.87
C GLU A 3 -7.71 -24.18 -31.28
N ALA A 4 -8.91 -23.61 -31.21
CA ALA A 4 -9.16 -22.28 -30.68
C ALA A 4 -8.94 -22.29 -29.16
N GLY A 5 -7.91 -21.57 -28.71
CA GLY A 5 -7.65 -21.33 -27.29
C GLY A 5 -8.81 -20.55 -26.66
N ARG A 6 -9.55 -21.22 -25.78
CA ARG A 6 -10.55 -20.59 -24.91
C ARG A 6 -9.82 -19.64 -23.95
N THR A 7 -10.00 -18.34 -24.14
CA THR A 7 -9.63 -17.32 -23.16
C THR A 7 -10.52 -17.48 -21.93
N GLN A 8 -9.93 -17.94 -20.82
CA GLN A 8 -10.60 -18.02 -19.54
C GLN A 8 -10.65 -16.60 -18.92
N PRO A 9 -11.82 -16.07 -18.52
CA PRO A 9 -11.89 -14.75 -17.93
C PRO A 9 -11.18 -14.73 -16.57
N ALA A 10 -10.45 -13.64 -16.32
CA ALA A 10 -9.74 -13.40 -15.07
C ALA A 10 -10.64 -13.63 -13.84
N PRO A 11 -10.11 -14.22 -12.76
CA PRO A 11 -10.89 -14.45 -11.54
C PRO A 11 -11.40 -13.11 -11.02
N ARG A 12 -12.73 -12.95 -10.99
CA ARG A 12 -13.40 -11.81 -10.37
C ARG A 12 -13.05 -11.85 -8.89
N ILE A 13 -12.39 -10.81 -8.39
CA ILE A 13 -12.14 -10.61 -6.96
C ILE A 13 -13.49 -10.77 -6.24
N GLY A 14 -13.65 -11.89 -5.55
CA GLY A 14 -14.92 -12.28 -4.94
C GLY A 14 -15.27 -11.31 -3.81
N ALA A 15 -16.53 -10.86 -3.77
CA ALA A 15 -17.09 -10.02 -2.72
C ALA A 15 -16.87 -10.57 -1.29
N SER A 16 -16.55 -11.87 -1.16
CA SER A 16 -16.19 -12.54 0.10
C SER A 16 -14.96 -11.92 0.80
N ALA A 17 -13.94 -11.49 0.04
CA ALA A 17 -12.74 -10.87 0.63
C ALA A 17 -13.01 -9.47 1.21
N ILE A 18 -14.07 -8.81 0.75
CA ILE A 18 -14.52 -7.51 1.25
C ILE A 18 -15.32 -7.68 2.56
N LEU A 19 -16.00 -8.83 2.74
CA LEU A 19 -16.88 -9.06 3.90
C LEU A 19 -16.17 -9.55 5.17
N SER A 20 -14.97 -10.15 5.08
CA SER A 20 -14.15 -10.47 6.26
C SER A 20 -13.60 -9.22 6.98
N TYR A 21 -13.82 -8.03 6.41
CA TYR A 21 -13.21 -6.77 6.80
C TYR A 21 -14.13 -5.84 7.63
N VAL A 22 -15.32 -6.31 8.02
CA VAL A 22 -16.30 -5.50 8.77
C VAL A 22 -15.98 -5.41 10.28
N GLY A 23 -15.11 -6.29 10.81
CA GLY A 23 -14.75 -6.30 12.24
C GLY A 23 -13.93 -5.09 12.72
N GLY A 24 -13.35 -4.28 11.80
CA GLY A 24 -12.56 -3.09 12.13
C GLY A 24 -13.35 -1.78 12.20
N LEU A 25 -14.65 -1.79 11.90
CA LEU A 25 -15.44 -0.57 11.69
C LEU A 25 -15.89 0.17 12.96
N ILE A 26 -15.61 -0.35 14.17
CA ILE A 26 -16.13 0.26 15.41
C ILE A 26 -15.13 1.18 16.12
N THR A 27 -13.85 1.20 15.75
CA THR A 27 -12.82 1.83 16.61
C THR A 27 -12.09 3.01 15.95
N PRO A 28 -12.81 4.08 15.60
CA PRO A 28 -12.23 5.40 15.84
C PRO A 28 -13.17 6.47 16.44
N ALA A 29 -14.38 6.09 16.86
CA ALA A 29 -15.35 7.00 17.47
C ALA A 29 -14.79 7.91 18.60
N PRO A 30 -13.92 7.44 19.53
CA PRO A 30 -13.51 8.29 20.66
C PRO A 30 -12.55 9.44 20.28
N ARG A 31 -11.72 9.30 19.22
CA ARG A 31 -10.78 10.36 18.82
C ARG A 31 -11.46 11.50 18.07
N LEU A 32 -12.45 11.18 17.23
CA LEU A 32 -13.29 12.19 16.55
C LEU A 32 -14.14 12.98 17.54
N VAL A 33 -14.69 12.31 18.55
CA VAL A 33 -15.42 12.96 19.65
C VAL A 33 -14.47 13.86 20.46
N GLY A 34 -13.27 13.38 20.79
CA GLY A 34 -12.24 14.17 21.45
C GLY A 34 -11.84 15.43 20.68
N PHE A 35 -11.60 15.31 19.37
CA PHE A 35 -11.29 16.42 18.47
C PHE A 35 -12.44 17.44 18.40
N ALA A 36 -13.68 16.98 18.19
CA ALA A 36 -14.84 17.88 18.16
C ALA A 36 -15.04 18.63 19.49
N ILE A 37 -14.78 17.97 20.62
CA ILE A 37 -14.84 18.60 21.96
C ILE A 37 -13.67 19.57 22.19
N SER A 38 -12.44 19.19 21.88
CA SER A 38 -11.25 20.03 22.10
C SER A 38 -11.29 21.29 21.24
N GLU A 39 -11.63 21.12 19.97
CA GLU A 39 -11.72 22.23 19.02
C GLU A 39 -12.95 23.09 19.25
N GLY A 40 -14.08 22.50 19.66
CA GLY A 40 -15.25 23.26 20.10
C GLY A 40 -14.95 24.12 21.33
N ARG A 41 -14.15 23.63 22.29
CA ARG A 41 -13.69 24.41 23.45
C ARG A 41 -12.72 25.52 23.04
N ARG A 42 -11.72 25.23 22.19
CA ARG A 42 -10.76 26.22 21.68
C ARG A 42 -11.44 27.33 20.90
N ALA A 43 -12.39 27.00 20.02
CA ALA A 43 -13.18 27.97 19.29
C ALA A 43 -14.03 28.86 20.21
N ARG A 44 -14.60 28.32 21.29
CA ARG A 44 -15.33 29.12 22.30
C ARG A 44 -14.42 30.03 23.12
N ILE A 45 -13.23 29.56 23.50
CA ILE A 45 -12.23 30.36 24.24
C ILE A 45 -11.69 31.48 23.34
N ALA A 46 -11.40 31.19 22.08
CA ALA A 46 -10.98 32.18 21.08
C ALA A 46 -12.09 33.23 20.82
N ASN A 47 -13.36 32.81 20.77
CA ASN A 47 -14.50 33.73 20.62
C ASN A 47 -14.85 34.49 21.92
N GLY A 48 -14.39 34.05 23.09
CA GLY A 48 -14.63 34.69 24.39
C GLY A 48 -13.46 35.54 24.91
N SER A 49 -12.33 35.55 24.20
CA SER A 49 -11.14 36.33 24.55
C SER A 49 -11.13 37.64 23.78
N THR A 50 -11.39 38.74 24.47
CA THR A 50 -11.43 40.11 23.93
C THR A 50 -10.03 40.73 23.78
N GLY A 51 -8.95 39.91 23.78
CA GLY A 51 -7.55 40.36 23.77
C GLY A 51 -6.90 40.25 22.39
N GLN A 52 -5.93 41.13 22.11
CA GLN A 52 -5.15 41.20 20.86
C GLN A 52 -4.54 39.87 20.39
N ASP A 53 -4.32 38.91 21.29
CA ASP A 53 -3.75 37.59 20.98
C ASP A 53 -4.68 36.66 20.18
N SER A 54 -5.99 36.91 20.16
CA SER A 54 -6.97 36.09 19.43
C SER A 54 -6.92 36.31 17.90
N ALA A 55 -6.29 37.39 17.43
CA ALA A 55 -6.16 37.69 16.00
C ALA A 55 -5.12 36.81 15.29
N ALA A 56 -4.20 36.18 16.02
CA ALA A 56 -3.12 35.37 15.45
C ALA A 56 -3.53 33.92 15.13
N ILE A 57 -4.68 33.46 15.64
CA ILE A 57 -5.16 32.09 15.43
C ILE A 57 -6.42 32.14 14.54
N PRO A 58 -6.37 31.59 13.31
CA PRO A 58 -7.54 31.51 12.46
C PRO A 58 -8.66 30.72 13.18
N PRO A 59 -9.91 31.24 13.23
CA PRO A 59 -10.98 30.55 13.91
C PRO A 59 -11.32 29.25 13.17
N LEU A 60 -11.17 28.12 13.86
CA LEU A 60 -11.56 26.83 13.31
C LEU A 60 -13.09 26.75 13.20
N ARG A 61 -13.59 26.64 11.97
CA ARG A 61 -15.01 26.38 11.71
C ARG A 61 -15.25 24.89 11.61
N LEU A 62 -15.93 24.33 12.61
CA LEU A 62 -16.40 22.94 12.60
C LEU A 62 -17.52 22.79 11.56
N THR A 63 -17.12 22.60 10.31
CA THR A 63 -18.04 22.29 9.20
C THR A 63 -18.26 20.77 9.14
N PRO A 64 -19.42 20.31 8.63
CA PRO A 64 -19.65 18.89 8.39
C PRO A 64 -18.57 18.25 7.49
N SER A 65 -18.08 19.00 6.51
CA SER A 65 -16.99 18.56 5.61
C SER A 65 -15.66 18.38 6.34
N LEU A 66 -15.29 19.27 7.27
CA LEU A 66 -14.08 19.11 8.06
C LEU A 66 -14.16 17.87 8.96
N LEU A 67 -15.32 17.64 9.58
CA LEU A 67 -15.55 16.45 10.40
C LEU A 67 -15.48 15.16 9.56
N ALA A 68 -16.04 15.18 8.35
CA ALA A 68 -15.96 14.05 7.43
C ALA A 68 -14.52 13.75 6.97
N LEU A 69 -13.73 14.78 6.66
CA LEU A 69 -12.32 14.62 6.31
C LEU A 69 -11.49 14.09 7.49
N ALA A 70 -11.71 14.61 8.70
CA ALA A 70 -11.06 14.09 9.91
C ALA A 70 -11.44 12.63 10.18
N ALA A 71 -12.70 12.26 9.93
CA ALA A 71 -13.15 10.88 10.07
C ALA A 71 -12.51 9.95 9.03
N LEU A 72 -12.35 10.43 7.79
CA LEU A 72 -11.65 9.69 6.74
C LEU A 72 -10.18 9.45 7.09
N ASP A 73 -9.48 10.46 7.61
CA ASP A 73 -8.08 10.33 8.02
C ASP A 73 -7.89 9.28 9.12
N GLU A 74 -8.70 9.34 10.18
CA GLU A 74 -8.63 8.36 11.26
C GLU A 74 -9.05 6.96 10.78
N TRP A 75 -10.01 6.86 9.84
CA TRP A 75 -10.33 5.59 9.19
C TRP A 75 -9.15 5.04 8.40
N THR A 76 -8.45 5.87 7.63
CA THR A 76 -7.22 5.49 6.92
C THR A 76 -6.14 5.00 7.88
N VAL A 77 -5.91 5.70 8.98
CA VAL A 77 -4.96 5.27 10.03
C VAL A 77 -5.38 3.94 10.66
N ALA A 78 -6.67 3.74 10.96
CA ALA A 78 -7.18 2.48 11.49
C ALA A 78 -7.02 1.31 10.51
N VAL A 79 -7.29 1.54 9.22
CA VAL A 79 -7.07 0.59 8.13
C VAL A 79 -5.59 0.22 8.01
N MET A 80 -4.68 1.20 8.12
CA MET A 80 -3.25 0.94 8.11
C MET A 80 -2.79 0.16 9.35
N LYS A 81 -3.33 0.48 10.53
CA LYS A 81 -3.02 -0.20 11.80
C LYS A 81 -3.74 -1.54 11.99
N THR A 82 -4.48 -2.01 10.98
CA THR A 82 -5.20 -3.29 11.08
C THR A 82 -4.21 -4.43 11.32
N PRO A 83 -4.43 -5.28 12.33
CA PRO A 83 -3.58 -6.44 12.61
C PRO A 83 -3.36 -7.28 11.36
N GLY A 84 -2.11 -7.69 11.12
CA GLY A 84 -1.71 -8.41 9.89
C GLY A 84 -1.22 -7.51 8.75
N ARG A 85 -1.37 -6.17 8.85
CA ARG A 85 -0.72 -5.21 7.93
C ARG A 85 0.55 -4.57 8.49
N MET A 86 0.75 -4.67 9.80
CA MET A 86 1.98 -4.21 10.45
C MET A 86 2.97 -5.38 10.58
N PRO A 87 4.28 -5.15 10.35
CA PRO A 87 5.29 -6.17 10.59
C PRO A 87 5.21 -6.67 12.04
N THR A 88 5.27 -7.99 12.24
CA THR A 88 5.44 -8.57 13.57
C THR A 88 6.86 -8.31 14.07
N THR A 89 7.10 -8.38 15.38
CA THR A 89 8.46 -8.30 15.94
C THR A 89 9.39 -9.33 15.29
N GLU A 90 8.91 -10.58 15.15
CA GLU A 90 9.63 -11.64 14.44
C GLU A 90 9.89 -11.28 12.97
N GLY A 91 8.92 -10.63 12.30
CA GLY A 91 9.07 -10.12 10.95
C GLY A 91 10.17 -9.06 10.84
N PHE A 92 10.23 -8.15 11.81
CA PHE A 92 11.25 -7.11 11.86
C PHE A 92 12.65 -7.69 12.11
N GLU A 93 12.78 -8.62 13.05
CA GLU A 93 14.02 -9.33 13.32
C GLU A 93 14.51 -10.12 12.10
N ARG A 94 13.60 -10.84 11.43
CA ARG A 94 13.91 -11.56 10.19
C ARG A 94 14.41 -10.60 9.11
N VAL A 95 13.67 -9.52 8.83
CA VAL A 95 14.05 -8.53 7.81
C VAL A 95 15.41 -7.90 8.14
N THR A 96 15.67 -7.60 9.40
CA THR A 96 16.98 -7.06 9.83
C THR A 96 18.12 -8.02 9.49
N LYS A 97 17.93 -9.33 9.75
CA LYS A 97 18.91 -10.37 9.40
C LYS A 97 19.06 -10.54 7.88
N GLU A 98 17.93 -10.59 7.15
CA GLU A 98 17.91 -10.71 5.69
C GLU A 98 18.65 -9.54 5.02
N VAL A 99 18.38 -8.30 5.45
CA VAL A 99 19.04 -7.10 4.92
C VAL A 99 20.56 -7.12 5.18
N GLY A 100 20.98 -7.52 6.38
CA GLY A 100 22.40 -7.66 6.70
C GLY A 100 23.08 -8.71 5.79
N ALA A 101 22.48 -9.90 5.68
CA ALA A 101 22.99 -10.98 4.84
C ALA A 101 23.02 -10.61 3.34
N ALA A 102 21.98 -9.93 2.85
CA ALA A 102 21.91 -9.45 1.48
C ALA A 102 22.98 -8.39 1.22
N HIS A 103 23.19 -7.44 2.13
CA HIS A 103 24.24 -6.43 2.00
C HIS A 103 25.63 -7.06 1.88
N GLU A 104 25.95 -8.03 2.74
CA GLU A 104 27.22 -8.76 2.66
C GLU A 104 27.34 -9.56 1.35
N LEU A 105 26.29 -10.23 0.92
CA LEU A 105 26.26 -10.96 -0.35
C LEU A 105 26.52 -10.01 -1.53
N TYR A 106 25.81 -8.89 -1.58
CA TYR A 106 25.85 -7.95 -2.69
C TYR A 106 27.20 -7.22 -2.74
N ALA A 107 27.78 -6.92 -1.59
CA ALA A 107 29.15 -6.43 -1.50
C ALA A 107 30.15 -7.45 -2.07
N ARG A 108 30.07 -8.72 -1.65
CA ARG A 108 30.96 -9.79 -2.13
C ARG A 108 30.81 -10.07 -3.63
N ARG A 109 29.60 -9.98 -4.17
CA ARG A 109 29.32 -10.16 -5.61
C ARG A 109 29.69 -8.93 -6.46
N GLY A 110 30.05 -7.81 -5.83
CA GLY A 110 30.38 -6.56 -6.51
C GLY A 110 29.17 -5.74 -6.97
N TRP A 111 27.95 -6.22 -6.74
CA TRP A 111 26.70 -5.57 -7.17
C TRP A 111 26.46 -4.20 -6.54
N ILE A 112 27.02 -3.93 -5.36
CA ILE A 112 26.95 -2.58 -4.77
C ILE A 112 27.86 -1.61 -5.54
N ALA A 113 29.02 -2.08 -6.01
CA ALA A 113 29.97 -1.27 -6.76
C ALA A 113 29.56 -1.10 -8.23
N ASP A 114 28.96 -2.13 -8.83
CA ASP A 114 28.34 -2.10 -10.15
C ASP A 114 26.88 -2.58 -10.08
N PRO A 115 25.91 -1.67 -9.82
CA PRO A 115 24.50 -2.01 -9.76
C PRO A 115 23.94 -2.55 -11.08
N THR A 116 24.56 -2.21 -12.22
CA THR A 116 24.07 -2.68 -13.52
C THR A 116 24.31 -4.18 -13.71
N SER A 117 25.34 -4.74 -13.07
CA SER A 117 25.64 -6.17 -13.12
C SER A 117 24.72 -7.02 -12.25
N PHE A 118 23.91 -6.42 -11.37
CA PHE A 118 22.87 -7.12 -10.62
C PHE A 118 21.67 -7.49 -11.50
N HIS A 119 21.35 -6.64 -12.49
CA HIS A 119 20.17 -6.80 -13.33
C HIS A 119 20.53 -7.49 -14.64
N PRO A 120 20.26 -8.80 -14.80
CA PRO A 120 20.36 -9.44 -16.10
C PRO A 120 19.40 -8.78 -17.09
N ARG A 121 19.77 -8.74 -18.37
CA ARG A 121 18.85 -8.29 -19.41
C ARG A 121 17.68 -9.28 -19.49
N PRO A 122 16.43 -8.83 -19.32
CA PRO A 122 15.29 -9.72 -19.41
C PRO A 122 15.17 -10.30 -20.84
N PRO A 123 14.64 -11.52 -20.97
CA PRO A 123 14.30 -12.07 -22.28
C PRO A 123 13.19 -11.25 -22.96
N LEU A 124 12.94 -11.55 -24.23
CA LEU A 124 11.74 -11.01 -24.90
C LEU A 124 10.49 -11.58 -24.22
N LEU A 125 9.46 -10.75 -24.10
CA LEU A 125 8.19 -11.17 -23.52
C LEU A 125 7.57 -12.29 -24.36
N ASP A 126 7.23 -13.42 -23.74
CA ASP A 126 6.43 -14.46 -24.36
C ASP A 126 4.93 -14.22 -24.12
N ALA A 127 4.14 -14.32 -25.19
CA ALA A 127 2.69 -14.17 -25.21
C ALA A 127 2.08 -13.06 -24.30
N PRO A 128 2.51 -11.78 -24.38
CA PRO A 128 1.94 -10.72 -23.56
C PRO A 128 0.46 -10.47 -23.90
N SER A 129 -0.36 -10.30 -22.88
CA SER A 129 -1.76 -9.90 -23.00
C SER A 129 -1.90 -8.39 -22.82
N ILE A 130 -2.54 -7.71 -23.76
CA ILE A 130 -2.83 -6.27 -23.68
C ILE A 130 -4.34 -6.08 -23.69
N SER A 131 -4.86 -5.34 -22.71
CA SER A 131 -6.27 -5.00 -22.60
C SER A 131 -6.47 -3.51 -22.37
N ARG A 132 -7.58 -2.95 -22.86
CA ARG A 132 -7.91 -1.53 -22.61
C ARG A 132 -8.73 -1.42 -21.34
N SER A 133 -8.30 -0.54 -20.44
CA SER A 133 -8.92 -0.28 -19.14
C SER A 133 -9.19 1.21 -18.95
N HIS A 134 -10.06 1.55 -18.01
CA HIS A 134 -10.41 2.94 -17.74
C HIS A 134 -10.55 3.21 -16.24
N LEU A 135 -10.04 4.36 -15.84
CA LEU A 135 -10.43 5.06 -14.62
C LEU A 135 -11.24 6.30 -15.03
N PRO A 136 -12.05 6.89 -14.14
CA PRO A 136 -12.76 8.13 -14.44
C PRO A 136 -11.80 9.20 -14.98
N GLY A 137 -12.00 9.61 -16.24
CA GLY A 137 -11.17 10.61 -16.92
C GLY A 137 -9.83 10.12 -17.50
N VAL A 138 -9.47 8.84 -17.35
CA VAL A 138 -8.19 8.28 -17.86
C VAL A 138 -8.40 6.91 -18.47
N GLY A 139 -8.22 6.79 -19.79
CA GLY A 139 -8.09 5.50 -20.48
C GLY A 139 -6.63 5.05 -20.51
N PHE A 140 -6.36 3.78 -20.25
CA PHE A 140 -5.02 3.20 -20.29
C PHE A 140 -5.05 1.79 -20.90
N GLU A 141 -3.89 1.33 -21.34
CA GLU A 141 -3.68 -0.06 -21.73
C GLU A 141 -3.02 -0.77 -20.55
N HIS A 142 -3.51 -1.97 -20.24
CA HIS A 142 -2.96 -2.84 -19.21
C HIS A 142 -2.29 -4.01 -19.90
N LEU A 143 -0.98 -4.07 -19.78
CA LEU A 143 -0.14 -5.17 -20.22
C LEU A 143 0.03 -6.16 -19.06
N SER A 144 -0.13 -7.45 -19.32
CA SER A 144 0.18 -8.52 -18.37
C SER A 144 0.89 -9.69 -19.05
N PHE A 145 1.90 -10.25 -18.40
CA PHE A 145 2.71 -11.35 -18.92
C PHE A 145 3.29 -12.19 -17.76
N GLU A 146 3.81 -13.37 -18.07
CA GLU A 146 4.52 -14.19 -17.08
C GLU A 146 5.83 -13.50 -16.69
N SER A 147 6.04 -13.29 -15.38
CA SER A 147 7.16 -12.48 -14.88
C SER A 147 8.52 -13.09 -15.21
N GLU A 148 8.61 -14.43 -15.14
CA GLU A 148 9.84 -15.24 -15.25
C GLU A 148 11.01 -14.80 -14.34
N TYR A 149 10.82 -13.75 -13.54
CA TYR A 149 11.85 -13.20 -12.69
C TYR A 149 12.06 -14.08 -11.46
N GLU A 150 13.28 -14.60 -11.34
CA GLU A 150 13.79 -15.28 -10.16
C GLU A 150 14.94 -14.46 -9.56
N PRO A 151 14.92 -14.16 -8.25
CA PRO A 151 16.07 -13.60 -7.56
C PRO A 151 17.30 -14.52 -7.63
N ASP A 152 18.49 -14.04 -7.28
CA ASP A 152 19.65 -14.93 -7.13
C ASP A 152 19.34 -16.00 -6.07
N ALA A 153 19.72 -17.26 -6.34
CA ALA A 153 19.45 -18.37 -5.43
C ALA A 153 20.10 -18.22 -4.04
N GLN A 154 21.11 -17.36 -3.90
CA GLN A 154 21.73 -17.05 -2.60
C GLN A 154 21.09 -15.84 -1.90
N ASP A 155 20.14 -15.15 -2.53
CA ASP A 155 19.41 -14.05 -1.91
C ASP A 155 18.63 -14.59 -0.69
N PRO A 156 18.81 -14.02 0.52
CA PRO A 156 18.07 -14.41 1.71
C PRO A 156 16.55 -14.42 1.54
N GLY A 157 16.02 -13.61 0.62
CA GLY A 157 14.59 -13.51 0.30
C GLY A 157 14.11 -14.42 -0.84
N HIS A 158 14.99 -15.20 -1.48
CA HIS A 158 14.69 -15.96 -2.70
C HIS A 158 13.42 -16.83 -2.59
N ASP A 159 13.42 -17.79 -1.65
CA ASP A 159 12.32 -18.75 -1.52
C ASP A 159 11.01 -18.06 -1.13
N ARG A 160 11.12 -16.99 -0.33
CA ARG A 160 9.96 -16.19 0.07
C ARG A 160 9.36 -15.45 -1.12
N TRP A 161 10.18 -14.86 -1.98
CA TRP A 161 9.73 -14.24 -3.21
C TRP A 161 9.00 -15.24 -4.11
N LEU A 162 9.57 -16.43 -4.31
CA LEU A 162 8.98 -17.49 -5.16
C LEU A 162 7.70 -18.09 -4.57
N SER A 163 7.52 -18.03 -3.25
CA SER A 163 6.28 -18.49 -2.60
C SER A 163 5.08 -17.58 -2.86
N TYR A 164 5.29 -16.35 -3.30
CA TYR A 164 4.21 -15.41 -3.62
C TYR A 164 3.67 -15.66 -5.02
N GLU A 165 2.52 -16.34 -5.12
CA GLU A 165 1.86 -16.61 -6.40
C GLU A 165 1.62 -15.34 -7.24
N ALA A 166 1.31 -14.22 -6.58
CA ALA A 166 1.11 -12.94 -7.23
C ALA A 166 2.35 -12.43 -8.00
N ASN A 167 3.57 -12.84 -7.61
CA ASN A 167 4.80 -12.43 -8.28
C ASN A 167 5.05 -13.15 -9.60
N ARG A 168 4.25 -14.19 -9.92
CA ARG A 168 4.37 -14.95 -11.17
C ARG A 168 3.86 -14.17 -12.38
N THR A 169 3.03 -13.14 -12.17
CA THR A 169 2.49 -12.29 -13.25
C THR A 169 3.00 -10.87 -13.09
N ALA A 170 3.58 -10.33 -14.15
CA ALA A 170 3.99 -8.94 -14.23
C ALA A 170 2.90 -8.09 -14.92
N HIS A 171 2.85 -6.81 -14.56
CA HIS A 171 1.85 -5.86 -15.06
C HIS A 171 2.51 -4.51 -15.40
N ALA A 172 2.02 -3.84 -16.44
CA ALA A 172 2.41 -2.48 -16.83
C ALA A 172 1.22 -1.67 -17.37
#